data_AF-A0A819KQG8-F1
#
_entry.id   AF-A0A819KQG8-F1
#
_cell.length_a   1.000
_cell.length_b   1.000
_cell.length_c   1.000
_cell.angle_alpha   90.00
_cell.angle_beta   90.00
_cell.angle_gamma   90.00
#
_symmetry.space_group_name_H-M   'P 1'
#
loop_
_entity.id
_entity.type
_entity.pdbx_description
1 polymer ?
#
loop_
_entity_poly.entity_id
_entity_poly.type
_entity_poly.pdbx_seq_one_letter_code
_entity_poly.pdbx_strand_id
1 'polypeptide(L)'
;MGRVLRCHVAQRSNNDDDDFLHEGDFIIFTIHHIAFEIGSLKPFIKAFEQACWGNEKHQSPLLTPQYIDFTLYEQTMLVDPNLDSEMNKARRYWSNIMQGYDWNRIRPLMPIQNRNDQIRSGHGYSTTFFLDQDVVDAMMQFAASNNITMFSLSLACYYVFLFQLINDDDLCVAGVTANRYVPETKDMIG
;
A
#
# COMPACT_ATOMS: atom_id res chain seq x y z
N MET A 1 -18.76 14.08 -9.55
CA MET A 1 -17.68 13.07 -9.44
C MET A 1 -16.35 13.76 -9.66
N GLY A 2 -15.43 13.68 -8.70
CA GLY A 2 -14.09 14.28 -8.83
C GLY A 2 -13.22 13.48 -9.79
N ARG A 3 -12.31 14.14 -10.52
CA ARG A 3 -11.28 13.44 -11.31
C ARG A 3 -10.30 12.76 -10.35
N VAL A 4 -10.28 11.43 -10.35
CA VAL A 4 -9.38 10.60 -9.53
C VAL A 4 -8.07 10.25 -10.23
N LEU A 5 -7.94 10.54 -11.52
CA LEU A 5 -6.75 10.29 -12.33
C LEU A 5 -6.40 11.55 -13.13
N ARG A 6 -5.11 11.88 -13.18
CA ARG A 6 -4.52 12.88 -14.06
C ARG A 6 -3.31 12.26 -14.74
N CYS A 7 -3.11 12.62 -16.00
CA CYS A 7 -1.95 12.24 -16.79
C CYS A 7 -1.31 13.52 -17.32
N HIS A 8 0.02 13.59 -17.21
CA HIS A 8 0.83 14.67 -17.72
C HIS A 8 1.98 14.10 -18.53
N VAL A 9 2.34 14.77 -19.61
CA VAL A 9 3.57 14.49 -20.37
C VAL A 9 4.55 15.60 -20.04
N ALA A 10 5.76 15.22 -19.62
CA ALA A 10 6.88 16.13 -19.43
C ALA A 10 7.91 15.82 -20.52
N GLN A 11 7.95 16.68 -21.53
CA GLN A 11 8.92 16.58 -22.62
C GLN A 11 10.28 17.09 -22.16
N ARG A 12 11.33 16.37 -22.55
CA ARG A 12 12.72 16.77 -22.31
C ARG A 12 13.33 17.48 -23.52
N SER A 13 12.80 17.22 -24.71
CA SER A 13 13.25 17.77 -25.99
C SER A 13 12.57 19.12 -26.27
N ASN A 14 13.32 20.08 -26.85
CA ASN A 14 12.85 21.40 -27.31
C ASN A 14 12.36 21.38 -28.77
N ASN A 15 12.14 20.20 -29.37
CA ASN A 15 11.65 20.13 -30.75
C ASN A 15 10.15 20.47 -30.81
N ASP A 16 9.79 21.37 -31.73
CA ASP A 16 8.42 21.87 -31.97
C ASP A 16 7.45 20.82 -32.55
N ASP A 17 7.84 19.54 -32.65
CA ASP A 17 6.96 18.44 -33.08
C ASP A 17 6.24 17.84 -31.87
N ASP A 18 5.20 18.54 -31.39
CA ASP A 18 4.38 18.14 -30.23
C ASP A 18 3.53 16.87 -30.43
N ASP A 19 3.53 16.29 -31.63
CA ASP A 19 2.66 15.18 -32.01
C ASP A 19 3.17 13.81 -31.52
N PHE A 20 4.44 13.69 -31.08
CA PHE A 20 5.03 12.39 -30.68
C PHE A 20 5.85 12.45 -29.38
N LEU A 21 5.87 11.32 -28.66
CA LEU A 21 6.77 11.10 -27.52
C LEU A 21 8.17 10.75 -28.02
N HIS A 22 9.18 11.35 -27.42
CA HIS A 22 10.58 11.10 -27.71
C HIS A 22 11.29 10.34 -26.59
N GLU A 23 12.44 9.74 -26.92
CA GLU A 23 13.29 9.10 -25.93
C GLU A 23 13.75 10.12 -24.87
N GLY A 24 13.44 9.82 -23.60
CA GLY A 24 13.72 10.71 -22.48
C GLY A 24 12.56 11.62 -22.05
N ASP A 25 11.41 11.55 -22.73
CA ASP A 25 10.16 12.13 -22.23
C ASP A 25 9.56 11.28 -21.11
N PHE A 26 8.81 11.91 -20.21
CA PHE A 26 8.17 11.25 -19.08
C PHE A 26 6.66 11.36 -19.16
N ILE A 27 5.97 10.25 -18.88
CA ILE A 27 4.54 10.24 -18.63
C ILE A 27 4.33 10.10 -17.13
N ILE A 28 3.60 11.06 -16.54
CA ILE A 28 3.34 11.13 -15.11
C ILE A 28 1.86 10.91 -14.87
N PHE A 29 1.53 9.82 -14.18
CA PHE A 29 0.19 9.55 -13.68
C PHE A 29 0.07 9.97 -12.22
N THR A 30 -0.93 10.78 -11.92
CA THR A 30 -1.34 11.08 -10.54
C THR A 30 -2.72 10.49 -10.32
N ILE A 31 -2.81 9.51 -9.42
CA ILE A 31 -4.05 8.79 -9.14
C ILE A 31 -4.35 8.87 -7.65
N HIS A 32 -5.61 9.15 -7.31
CA HIS A 32 -6.06 9.17 -5.93
C HIS A 32 -6.08 7.75 -5.36
N HIS A 33 -5.52 7.56 -4.17
CA HIS A 33 -5.34 6.23 -3.57
C HIS A 33 -6.66 5.44 -3.37
N ILE A 34 -7.80 6.12 -3.31
CA ILE A 34 -9.15 5.49 -3.27
C ILE A 34 -9.48 4.64 -4.50
N ALA A 35 -8.78 4.87 -5.61
CA ALA A 35 -9.00 4.18 -6.88
C ALA A 35 -7.76 3.40 -7.33
N PHE A 36 -6.70 3.40 -6.52
CA PHE A 36 -5.41 2.85 -6.89
C PHE A 36 -4.54 2.56 -5.67
N GLU A 37 -4.37 1.28 -5.37
CA GLU A 37 -3.34 0.79 -4.47
C GLU A 37 -2.19 0.07 -5.22
N ILE A 38 -1.18 -0.41 -4.49
CA ILE A 38 0.03 -1.02 -5.08
C ILE A 38 -0.32 -2.23 -5.97
N GLY A 39 -1.32 -3.02 -5.59
CA GLY A 39 -1.80 -4.15 -6.40
C GLY A 39 -2.34 -3.77 -7.77
N SER A 40 -2.79 -2.53 -7.94
CA SER A 40 -3.36 -2.00 -9.18
C SER A 40 -2.30 -1.61 -10.23
N LEU A 41 -1.02 -1.51 -9.83
CA LEU A 41 0.05 -1.09 -10.73
C LEU A 41 0.25 -2.04 -11.92
N LYS A 42 0.36 -3.34 -11.65
CA LYS A 42 0.58 -4.34 -12.71
C LYS A 42 -0.56 -4.38 -13.74
N PRO A 43 -1.85 -4.50 -13.36
CA PRO A 43 -2.93 -4.49 -14.34
C PRO A 43 -3.04 -3.13 -15.06
N PHE A 44 -2.75 -2.02 -14.38
CA PHE A 44 -2.73 -0.70 -15.00
C PHE A 44 -1.67 -0.58 -16.10
N ILE A 45 -0.42 -0.96 -15.82
CA ILE A 45 0.65 -0.94 -16.82
C ILE A 45 0.27 -1.83 -18.00
N LYS A 46 -0.15 -3.08 -17.76
CA LYS A 46 -0.58 -3.99 -18.84
C LYS A 46 -1.66 -3.37 -19.74
N ALA A 47 -2.68 -2.74 -19.14
CA ALA A 47 -3.74 -2.08 -19.89
C ALA A 47 -3.22 -0.85 -20.67
N PHE A 48 -2.31 -0.09 -20.08
CA PHE A 48 -1.67 1.06 -20.73
C PHE A 48 -0.84 0.64 -21.94
N GLU A 49 0.00 -0.38 -21.82
CA GLU A 49 0.82 -0.92 -22.92
C GLU A 49 -0.06 -1.42 -24.07
N GLN A 50 -1.14 -2.13 -23.75
CA GLN A 50 -2.11 -2.59 -24.74
C GLN A 50 -2.83 -1.44 -25.45
N ALA A 51 -3.17 -0.37 -24.74
CA ALA A 51 -3.79 0.81 -25.33
C ALA A 51 -2.84 1.59 -26.26
N CYS A 52 -1.54 1.63 -25.92
CA CYS A 52 -0.53 2.33 -26.72
C CYS A 52 -0.08 1.55 -27.97
N TRP A 53 0.04 0.23 -27.88
CA TRP A 53 0.67 -0.59 -28.93
C TRP A 53 -0.23 -1.70 -29.49
N GLY A 54 -1.45 -1.84 -29.00
CA GLY A 54 -2.42 -2.82 -29.52
C GLY A 54 -2.90 -2.45 -30.92
N ASN A 55 -2.90 -3.42 -31.83
CA ASN A 55 -3.33 -3.25 -33.23
C ASN A 55 -4.85 -3.09 -33.42
N GLU A 56 -5.66 -3.20 -32.36
CA GLU A 56 -7.11 -3.04 -32.44
C GLU A 56 -7.59 -2.08 -31.37
N LYS A 57 -8.69 -1.35 -31.63
CA LYS A 57 -9.51 -0.70 -30.61
C LYS A 57 -9.99 -1.77 -29.62
N HIS A 58 -9.13 -2.16 -28.69
CA HIS A 58 -9.42 -3.15 -27.69
C HIS A 58 -10.50 -2.56 -26.78
N GLN A 59 -11.75 -2.96 -27.01
CA GLN A 59 -12.71 -3.04 -25.94
C GLN A 59 -12.18 -4.13 -25.01
N SER A 60 -11.26 -3.77 -24.11
CA SER A 60 -10.88 -4.68 -23.04
C SER A 60 -12.18 -5.09 -22.36
N PRO A 61 -12.52 -6.39 -22.33
CA PRO A 61 -13.72 -6.82 -21.63
C PRO A 61 -13.61 -6.29 -20.21
N LEU A 62 -14.70 -5.70 -19.71
CA LEU A 62 -14.76 -5.23 -18.34
C LEU A 62 -14.34 -6.41 -17.45
N LEU A 63 -13.25 -6.23 -16.69
CA LEU A 63 -12.79 -7.26 -15.76
C LEU A 63 -13.94 -7.55 -14.81
N THR A 64 -14.39 -8.79 -14.80
CA THR A 64 -15.40 -9.29 -13.86
C THR A 64 -14.70 -10.18 -12.84
N PRO A 65 -14.93 -9.98 -11.54
CA PRO A 65 -15.76 -8.94 -10.91
C PRO A 65 -15.13 -7.54 -10.97
N GLN A 66 -15.97 -6.52 -10.94
CA GLN A 66 -15.54 -5.13 -10.74
C GLN A 66 -15.43 -4.78 -9.26
N TYR A 67 -14.78 -3.66 -8.95
CA TYR A 67 -14.66 -3.16 -7.58
C TYR A 67 -16.03 -3.01 -6.90
N ILE A 68 -17.05 -2.58 -7.63
CA ILE A 68 -18.41 -2.49 -7.08
C ILE A 68 -18.96 -3.85 -6.65
N ASP A 69 -18.71 -4.91 -7.41
CA ASP A 69 -19.13 -6.28 -7.06
C ASP A 69 -18.41 -6.76 -5.79
N PHE A 70 -17.12 -6.45 -5.68
CA PHE A 70 -16.35 -6.74 -4.47
C PHE A 70 -16.87 -5.98 -3.25
N THR A 71 -17.20 -4.69 -3.37
CA THR A 71 -17.76 -3.92 -2.24
C THR A 71 -19.12 -4.44 -1.78
N LEU A 72 -19.97 -4.90 -2.71
CA LEU A 72 -21.25 -5.53 -2.37
C LEU A 72 -21.01 -6.85 -1.64
N TYR A 73 -20.05 -7.66 -2.11
CA TYR A 73 -19.66 -8.89 -1.44
C TYR A 73 -19.13 -8.62 -0.01
N GLU A 74 -18.18 -7.69 0.17
CA GLU A 74 -17.68 -7.31 1.50
C GLU A 74 -18.80 -6.82 2.43
N GLN A 75 -19.76 -6.06 1.90
CA GLN A 75 -20.91 -5.62 2.69
C GLN A 75 -21.71 -6.80 3.24
N THR A 76 -21.90 -7.87 2.47
CA THR A 76 -22.58 -9.08 2.97
C THR A 76 -21.83 -9.74 4.11
N MET A 77 -20.49 -9.78 4.04
CA MET A 77 -19.65 -10.32 5.11
C MET A 77 -19.69 -9.45 6.38
N LEU A 78 -19.81 -8.12 6.23
CA LEU A 78 -19.84 -7.17 7.34
C LEU A 78 -21.13 -7.21 8.16
N VAL A 79 -22.26 -7.58 7.53
CA VAL A 79 -23.58 -7.63 8.16
C VAL A 79 -24.03 -9.05 8.51
N ASP A 80 -23.16 -10.05 8.32
CA ASP A 80 -23.46 -11.45 8.65
C ASP A 80 -23.79 -11.59 10.16
N PRO A 81 -25.03 -12.00 10.52
CA PRO A 81 -25.43 -12.15 11.91
C PRO A 81 -24.79 -13.37 12.60
N ASN A 82 -24.14 -14.27 11.85
CA ASN A 82 -23.48 -15.44 12.41
C ASN A 82 -22.24 -15.04 13.24
N LEU A 83 -22.26 -15.34 14.53
CA LEU A 83 -21.14 -15.06 15.45
C LEU A 83 -19.86 -15.84 15.12
N ASP A 84 -19.99 -16.94 14.38
CA ASP A 84 -18.88 -17.76 13.91
C ASP A 84 -18.41 -17.39 12.50
N SER A 85 -18.93 -16.29 11.91
CA SER A 85 -18.39 -15.74 10.67
C SER A 85 -16.96 -15.23 10.87
N GLU A 86 -16.15 -15.30 9.82
CA GLU A 86 -14.74 -14.88 9.88
C GLU A 86 -14.60 -13.39 10.25
N MET A 87 -15.53 -12.54 9.79
CA MET A 87 -15.57 -11.12 10.14
C MET A 87 -15.84 -10.91 11.65
N ASN A 88 -16.80 -11.63 12.23
CA ASN A 88 -17.09 -11.51 13.66
C ASN A 88 -15.96 -12.07 14.53
N LYS A 89 -15.29 -13.14 14.09
CA LYS A 89 -14.06 -13.64 14.72
C LYS A 89 -12.94 -12.59 14.69
N ALA A 90 -12.68 -11.98 13.53
CA ALA A 90 -11.66 -10.94 13.37
C ALA A 90 -11.95 -9.72 14.25
N ARG A 91 -13.21 -9.25 14.30
CA ARG A 91 -13.63 -8.14 15.18
C ARG A 91 -13.35 -8.44 16.65
N ARG A 92 -13.72 -9.63 17.12
CA ARG A 92 -13.47 -10.06 18.50
C ARG A 92 -11.98 -10.19 18.81
N TYR A 93 -11.20 -10.74 17.87
CA TYR A 93 -9.74 -10.81 18.00
C TYR A 93 -9.15 -9.41 18.21
N TRP A 94 -9.44 -8.47 17.31
CA TRP A 94 -8.88 -7.11 17.40
C TRP A 94 -9.39 -6.35 18.61
N SER A 95 -10.66 -6.49 18.97
CA SER A 95 -11.20 -5.88 20.19
C SER A 95 -10.50 -6.38 21.45
N ASN A 96 -10.11 -7.66 21.50
CA ASN A 96 -9.39 -8.23 22.63
C ASN A 96 -7.92 -7.81 22.63
N ILE A 97 -7.24 -7.86 21.47
CA ILE A 97 -5.82 -7.46 21.35
C ILE A 97 -5.62 -5.98 21.69
N MET A 98 -6.56 -5.12 21.29
CA MET A 98 -6.50 -3.67 21.53
C MET A 98 -7.12 -3.26 22.87
N GLN A 99 -7.60 -4.20 23.67
CA GLN A 99 -8.22 -3.90 24.95
C GLN A 99 -7.17 -3.34 25.92
N GLY A 100 -7.39 -2.12 26.40
CA GLY A 100 -6.49 -1.47 27.36
C GLY A 100 -5.29 -0.76 26.74
N TYR A 101 -5.13 -0.78 25.41
CA TYR A 101 -4.12 0.01 24.74
C TYR A 101 -4.40 1.51 24.91
N ASP A 102 -3.44 2.26 25.43
CA ASP A 102 -3.57 3.70 25.65
C ASP A 102 -3.30 4.47 24.35
N TRP A 103 -4.37 4.73 23.60
CA TRP A 103 -4.31 5.50 22.35
C TRP A 103 -3.84 6.96 22.52
N ASN A 104 -3.89 7.50 23.75
CA ASN A 104 -3.43 8.86 24.05
C ASN A 104 -1.94 8.89 24.45
N ARG A 105 -1.30 7.73 24.57
CA ARG A 105 0.14 7.58 24.81
C ARG A 105 0.93 7.94 23.55
N ILE A 106 0.85 9.20 23.13
CA ILE A 106 1.68 9.73 22.04
C ILE A 106 3.10 9.85 22.60
N ARG A 107 3.97 8.93 22.18
CA ARG A 107 5.41 9.00 22.44
C ARG A 107 6.08 9.57 21.20
N PRO A 108 6.52 10.84 21.24
CA PRO A 108 7.18 11.41 20.10
C PRO A 108 8.51 10.67 19.89
N LEU A 109 8.71 10.11 18.70
CA LEU A 109 9.91 9.35 18.29
C LEU A 109 11.22 10.15 18.38
N MET A 110 11.10 11.46 18.51
CA MET A 110 12.17 12.44 18.69
C MET A 110 11.68 13.51 19.67
N PRO A 111 12.53 14.43 20.16
CA PRO A 111 12.09 15.64 20.84
C PRO A 111 11.31 16.51 19.84
N ILE A 112 10.04 16.17 19.60
CA ILE A 112 9.16 16.95 18.74
C ILE A 112 8.96 18.26 19.49
N GLN A 113 9.48 19.36 18.94
CA GLN A 113 9.08 20.69 19.37
C GLN A 113 7.56 20.71 19.39
N ASN A 114 6.98 20.86 20.59
CA ASN A 114 5.55 20.90 20.89
C ASN A 114 4.70 21.28 19.67
N ARG A 115 4.22 20.27 18.96
CA ARG A 115 3.28 20.42 17.85
C ARG A 115 1.96 19.89 18.33
N ASN A 116 1.18 20.82 18.87
CA ASN A 116 -0.19 20.61 19.31
C ASN A 116 -1.07 20.49 18.06
N ASP A 117 -0.86 19.45 17.26
CA ASP A 117 -1.34 19.39 15.89
C ASP A 117 -2.60 18.52 15.84
N GLN A 118 -3.74 19.10 16.27
CA GLN A 118 -5.07 18.53 15.97
C GLN A 118 -5.32 18.44 14.45
N ILE A 119 -4.49 19.09 13.63
CA ILE A 119 -4.56 19.12 12.17
C ILE A 119 -3.26 18.51 11.62
N ARG A 120 -3.39 17.39 10.88
CA ARG A 120 -2.27 16.77 10.16
C ARG A 120 -1.77 17.74 9.09
N SER A 121 -0.50 18.12 9.16
CA SER A 121 0.10 19.08 8.22
C SER A 121 0.30 18.53 6.80
N GLY A 122 0.31 17.21 6.62
CA GLY A 122 0.57 16.55 5.34
C GLY A 122 2.01 16.67 4.83
N HIS A 123 2.89 17.39 5.54
CA HIS A 123 4.29 17.54 5.16
C HIS A 123 5.09 16.30 5.60
N GLY A 124 5.92 15.78 4.71
CA GLY A 124 6.79 14.64 4.98
C GLY A 124 8.05 14.70 4.13
N TYR A 125 9.04 13.89 4.50
CA TYR A 125 10.25 13.67 3.74
C TYR A 125 10.53 12.17 3.70
N SER A 126 11.10 11.70 2.60
CA SER A 126 11.51 10.32 2.42
C SER A 126 13.02 10.24 2.34
N THR A 127 13.61 9.35 3.15
CA THR A 127 15.02 8.97 3.02
C THR A 127 15.10 7.54 2.53
N THR A 128 16.02 7.28 1.62
CA THR A 128 16.31 5.94 1.11
C THR A 128 17.68 5.53 1.59
N PHE A 129 17.77 4.33 2.16
CA PHE A 129 19.02 3.70 2.52
C PHE A 129 19.04 2.30 1.92
N PHE A 130 20.26 1.77 1.76
CA PHE A 130 20.48 0.43 1.24
C PHE A 130 21.20 -0.39 2.30
N LEU A 131 20.89 -1.68 2.34
CA LEU A 131 21.64 -2.65 3.12
C LEU A 131 22.70 -3.27 2.22
N ASP A 132 23.89 -3.48 2.76
CA ASP A 132 24.94 -4.20 2.06
C ASP A 132 24.51 -5.65 1.80
N GLN A 133 25.02 -6.24 0.72
CA GLN A 133 24.56 -7.57 0.24
C GLN A 133 24.81 -8.67 1.28
N ASP A 134 25.93 -8.60 2.01
CA ASP A 134 26.28 -9.52 3.08
C ASP A 134 25.26 -9.50 4.22
N VAL A 135 24.74 -8.32 4.58
CA VAL A 135 23.66 -8.17 5.56
C VAL A 135 22.38 -8.83 5.07
N VAL A 136 22.01 -8.58 3.81
CA VAL A 136 20.80 -9.17 3.20
C VAL A 136 20.90 -10.70 3.16
N ASP A 137 22.05 -11.24 2.78
CA ASP A 137 22.29 -12.68 2.72
C ASP A 137 22.20 -13.32 4.10
N ALA A 138 22.81 -12.70 5.12
CA ALA A 138 22.72 -13.15 6.50
C ALA A 138 21.28 -13.13 7.02
N MET A 139 20.50 -12.09 6.70
CA MET A 139 19.09 -12.01 7.07
C MET A 139 18.25 -13.10 6.37
N MET A 140 18.47 -13.36 5.09
CA MET A 140 17.78 -14.43 4.36
C MET A 140 18.08 -15.81 4.97
N GLN A 141 19.35 -16.07 5.30
CA GLN A 141 19.74 -17.33 5.94
C GLN A 141 19.12 -17.46 7.34
N PHE A 142 19.09 -16.38 8.13
CA PHE A 142 18.47 -16.36 9.45
C PHE A 142 16.96 -16.63 9.35
N ALA A 143 16.28 -15.97 8.41
CA ALA A 143 14.85 -16.15 8.20
C ALA A 143 14.51 -17.60 7.83
N ALA A 144 15.26 -18.17 6.88
CA ALA A 144 15.11 -19.56 6.46
C ALA A 144 15.37 -20.55 7.61
N SER A 145 16.44 -20.34 8.39
CA SER A 145 16.81 -21.23 9.50
C SER A 145 15.79 -21.22 10.64
N ASN A 146 15.04 -20.14 10.79
CA ASN A 146 14.01 -19.99 11.82
C ASN A 146 12.58 -20.19 11.30
N ASN A 147 12.39 -20.59 10.04
CA ASN A 147 11.08 -20.72 9.39
C ASN A 147 10.21 -19.44 9.50
N ILE A 148 10.83 -18.27 9.41
CA ILE A 148 10.13 -16.98 9.41
C ILE A 148 10.26 -16.29 8.05
N THR A 149 9.34 -15.37 7.76
CA THR A 149 9.41 -14.57 6.53
C THR A 149 10.41 -13.43 6.68
N MET A 150 10.93 -12.94 5.56
CA MET A 150 11.75 -11.72 5.55
C MET A 150 10.98 -10.51 6.09
N PHE A 151 9.66 -10.44 5.85
CA PHE A 151 8.80 -9.42 6.44
C PHE A 151 8.78 -9.49 7.98
N SER A 152 8.57 -10.69 8.54
CA SER A 152 8.55 -10.89 10.00
C SER A 152 9.89 -10.52 10.64
N LEU A 153 11.01 -10.89 10.00
CA LEU A 153 12.34 -10.53 10.48
C LEU A 153 12.56 -9.01 10.44
N SER A 154 12.27 -8.35 9.32
CA SER A 154 12.40 -6.90 9.17
C SER A 154 11.50 -6.14 10.15
N LEU A 155 10.27 -6.63 10.37
CA LEU A 155 9.35 -6.05 11.35
C LEU A 155 9.90 -6.18 12.78
N ALA A 156 10.48 -7.32 13.14
CA ALA A 156 11.13 -7.49 14.43
C ALA A 156 12.33 -6.55 14.60
N CYS A 157 13.18 -6.41 13.58
CA CYS A 157 14.27 -5.43 13.59
C CYS A 157 13.74 -3.99 13.77
N TYR A 158 12.62 -3.65 13.13
CA TYR A 158 11.98 -2.35 13.28
C TYR A 158 11.44 -2.13 14.70
N TYR A 159 10.79 -3.13 15.31
CA TYR A 159 10.38 -3.06 16.71
C TYR A 159 11.56 -2.85 17.66
N VAL A 160 12.68 -3.56 17.46
CA VAL A 160 13.91 -3.38 18.26
C VAL A 160 14.47 -1.96 18.10
N PHE A 161 14.48 -1.44 16.87
CA PHE A 161 14.89 -0.06 16.60
C PHE A 161 14.01 0.97 17.33
N LEU A 162 12.68 0.81 17.25
CA LEU A 162 11.74 1.68 17.95
C LEU A 162 11.88 1.60 19.47
N PHE A 163 12.07 0.39 20.01
CA PHE A 163 12.34 0.17 21.43
C PHE A 163 13.60 0.93 21.87
N GLN A 164 14.68 0.88 21.09
CA GLN A 164 15.92 1.61 21.41
C GLN A 164 15.76 3.13 21.37
N LEU A 165 14.85 3.66 20.53
CA LEU A 165 14.59 5.10 20.44
C LEU A 165 13.70 5.64 21.55
N ILE A 166 12.65 4.90 21.92
CA ILE A 166 11.58 5.38 22.81
C ILE A 166 11.72 4.82 24.22
N ASN A 167 12.42 3.70 24.39
CA ASN A 167 12.51 2.91 25.63
C ASN A 167 11.12 2.52 26.15
N ASP A 168 10.26 2.03 25.24
CA ASP A 168 8.89 1.59 25.48
C ASP A 168 8.71 0.18 24.91
N ASP A 169 8.16 -0.73 25.72
CA ASP A 169 8.00 -2.15 25.39
C ASP A 169 6.59 -2.49 24.84
N ASP A 170 5.65 -1.55 24.90
CA ASP A 170 4.29 -1.70 24.35
C ASP A 170 4.11 -0.83 23.08
N LEU A 171 4.59 -1.35 21.95
CA LEU A 171 4.63 -0.66 20.67
C LEU A 171 3.55 -1.17 19.71
N CYS A 172 2.76 -0.26 19.14
CA CYS A 172 1.83 -0.56 18.05
C CYS A 172 2.36 -0.01 16.72
N VAL A 173 2.61 -0.90 15.76
CA VAL A 173 3.05 -0.56 14.41
C VAL A 173 1.97 -0.98 13.41
N ALA A 174 1.50 -0.03 12.62
CA ALA A 174 0.55 -0.32 11.55
C ALA A 174 1.27 -1.02 10.38
N GLY A 175 0.69 -2.13 9.91
CA GLY A 175 1.09 -2.81 8.69
C GLY A 175 0.02 -2.67 7.62
N VAL A 176 0.43 -2.69 6.35
CA VAL A 176 -0.49 -2.75 5.21
C VAL A 176 -0.40 -4.13 4.58
N THR A 177 -1.55 -4.72 4.30
CA THR A 177 -1.66 -5.99 3.55
C THR A 177 -2.37 -5.70 2.23
N ALA A 178 -2.06 -6.46 1.18
CA ALA A 178 -2.69 -6.28 -0.13
C ALA A 178 -4.22 -6.47 -0.14
N ASN A 179 -4.79 -7.12 0.88
CA ASN A 179 -6.24 -7.35 1.03
C ASN A 179 -6.94 -8.01 -0.19
N ARG A 180 -6.19 -8.74 -1.03
CA ARG A 180 -6.69 -9.46 -2.22
C ARG A 180 -6.81 -10.96 -1.93
N TYR A 181 -7.63 -11.30 -0.95
CA TYR A 181 -7.84 -12.70 -0.51
C TYR A 181 -8.79 -13.47 -1.45
N VAL A 182 -9.63 -12.76 -2.21
CA VAL A 182 -10.46 -13.33 -3.28
C VAL A 182 -9.63 -13.39 -4.57
N PRO A 183 -9.34 -14.57 -5.14
CA PRO A 183 -8.48 -14.71 -6.32
C PRO A 183 -8.85 -13.80 -7.50
N GLU A 184 -10.15 -13.57 -7.68
CA GLU A 184 -10.73 -12.77 -8.75
C GLU A 184 -10.40 -11.27 -8.62
N THR A 185 -9.97 -10.81 -7.45
CA THR A 185 -9.55 -9.42 -7.23
C THR A 185 -8.10 -9.14 -7.66
N LYS A 186 -7.33 -10.15 -8.05
CA LYS A 186 -5.89 -9.99 -8.31
C LYS A 186 -5.56 -9.01 -9.44
N ASP A 187 -6.37 -9.01 -10.50
CA ASP A 187 -6.14 -8.15 -11.67
C ASP A 187 -7.03 -6.88 -11.67
N MET A 188 -7.77 -6.65 -10.58
CA MET A 188 -8.67 -5.51 -10.44
C MET A 188 -7.91 -4.21 -10.14
N ILE A 189 -8.30 -3.10 -10.77
CA ILE A 189 -7.87 -1.77 -10.35
C ILE A 189 -8.82 -1.26 -9.27
N GLY A 190 -8.25 -0.86 -8.14
CA GLY A 190 -8.91 -0.36 -6.94
C GLY A 190 -7.88 0.11 -5.93
#